data_AF-A0A5D2M218-F1
#
_entry.id   AF-A0A5D2M218-F1
#
_cell.length_a   1.000
_cell.length_b   1.000
_cell.length_c   1.000
_cell.angle_alpha   90.00
_cell.angle_beta   90.00
_cell.angle_gamma   90.00
#
_symmetry.space_group_name_H-M   'P 1'
#
loop_
_entity.id
_entity.type
_entity.pdbx_description
1 polymer ?
#
loop_
_entity_poly.entity_id
_entity_poly.type
_entity_poly.pdbx_seq_one_letter_code
_entity_poly.pdbx_strand_id
1 'polypeptide(L)' 'MKAVKKLIDGKEIGLEELEGRADQAQILKHYKIFGPELGISTIADAITCRVAAQDAV' A
#
# COMPACT_ATOMS: atom_id res chain seq x y z
N MET A 1 -20.28 7.55 -4.96
CA MET A 1 -19.32 8.67 -5.12
C MET A 1 -19.85 10.07 -4.81
N LYS A 2 -21.08 10.48 -5.21
CA LYS A 2 -21.56 11.87 -4.98
C LYS A 2 -21.55 12.34 -3.52
N ALA A 3 -21.83 11.47 -2.56
CA ALA A 3 -21.77 11.80 -1.14
C ALA A 3 -20.31 12.00 -0.66
N VAL A 4 -19.40 11.12 -1.08
CA VAL A 4 -17.97 11.16 -0.72
C VAL A 4 -17.30 12.43 -1.28
N LYS A 5 -17.64 12.84 -2.51
CA LYS A 5 -17.12 14.07 -3.14
C LYS A 5 -17.50 15.36 -2.41
N LYS A 6 -18.55 15.36 -1.58
CA LYS A 6 -18.94 16.54 -0.77
C LYS A 6 -18.17 16.62 0.55
N LEU A 7 -17.50 15.54 0.96
CA LEU A 7 -16.81 15.42 2.24
C LEU A 7 -15.30 15.68 2.13
N ILE A 8 -14.74 15.51 0.92
CA ILE A 8 -13.31 15.61 0.68
C ILE A 8 -13.06 16.83 -0.19
N ASP A 9 -12.33 17.81 0.35
CA ASP A 9 -11.79 18.92 -0.43
C ASP A 9 -10.51 18.47 -1.13
N GLY A 10 -10.64 18.07 -2.39
CA GLY A 10 -9.54 17.54 -3.18
C GLY A 10 -9.96 17.09 -4.57
N LYS A 11 -8.97 16.78 -5.41
CA LYS A 11 -9.19 16.26 -6.76
C LYS A 11 -9.16 14.73 -6.73
N GLU A 12 -10.20 14.11 -7.29
CA GLU A 12 -10.22 12.67 -7.54
C GLU A 12 -9.13 12.31 -8.56
N ILE A 13 -8.36 11.26 -8.27
CA ILE A 13 -7.24 10.79 -9.08
C ILE A 13 -7.50 9.35 -9.51
N GLY A 14 -6.84 8.91 -10.58
CA GLY A 14 -6.87 7.52 -11.02
C GLY A 14 -6.18 6.60 -10.01
N LEU A 15 -6.55 5.32 -9.98
CA LEU A 15 -5.91 4.32 -9.12
C LEU A 15 -4.47 4.02 -9.59
N GLU A 16 -4.23 4.19 -10.89
CA GLU A 16 -2.93 4.10 -11.54
C GLU A 16 -1.91 5.12 -11.01
N GLU A 17 -2.37 6.25 -10.45
CA GLU A 17 -1.47 7.26 -9.87
C GLU A 17 -0.99 6.88 -8.46
N LEU A 18 -1.56 5.83 -7.85
CA LEU A 18 -1.28 5.47 -6.46
C LEU A 18 0.17 5.03 -6.26
N GLU A 19 0.71 4.23 -7.18
CA GLU A 19 2.09 3.75 -7.12
C GLU A 19 3.10 4.90 -7.16
N GLY A 20 2.87 5.90 -8.03
CA GLY A 20 3.74 7.07 -8.14
C GLY A 20 3.68 8.02 -6.93
N ARG A 21 2.61 7.94 -6.13
CA ARG A 21 2.44 8.75 -4.90
C ARG A 21 2.78 7.99 -3.63
N ALA A 22 3.01 6.68 -3.71
CA ALA A 22 3.30 5.84 -2.56
C ALA A 22 4.70 6.13 -1.99
N ASP A 23 4.77 6.40 -0.68
CA ASP A 23 6.04 6.50 0.03
C ASP A 23 6.59 5.10 0.32
N GLN A 24 7.51 4.64 -0.53
CA GLN A 24 8.14 3.33 -0.37
C GLN A 24 8.88 3.17 0.96
N ALA A 25 9.55 4.22 1.46
CA ALA A 25 10.30 4.12 2.71
C ALA A 25 9.34 3.94 3.89
N GLN A 26 8.21 4.63 3.88
CA GLN A 26 7.15 4.45 4.88
C GLN A 26 6.53 3.05 4.81
N ILE A 27 6.28 2.53 3.61
CA ILE A 27 5.73 1.18 3.40
C ILE A 27 6.67 0.11 3.95
N LEU A 28 7.96 0.15 3.57
CA LEU A 28 8.95 -0.82 4.03
C LEU A 28 9.07 -0.82 5.57
N LYS A 29 9.07 0.37 6.19
CA LYS A 29 9.11 0.53 7.65
C LYS A 29 7.85 -0.01 8.32
N HIS A 30 6.66 0.34 7.80
CA HIS A 30 5.39 -0.01 8.43
C HIS A 30 5.15 -1.52 8.43
N TYR A 31 5.38 -2.16 7.28
CA TYR A 31 5.23 -3.60 7.14
C TYR A 31 6.45 -4.39 7.62
N LYS A 32 7.53 -3.71 8.06
CA LYS A 32 8.78 -4.37 8.49
C LYS A 32 9.32 -5.30 7.38
N ILE A 33 9.38 -4.77 6.16
CA ILE A 33 9.94 -5.46 4.99
C ILE A 33 11.44 -5.14 4.95
N PHE A 34 12.27 -6.17 4.92
CA PHE A 34 13.72 -6.03 4.98
C PHE A 34 14.37 -6.20 3.61
N GLY A 35 15.53 -5.58 3.40
CA GLY A 35 16.26 -5.63 2.12
C GLY A 35 16.44 -7.03 1.51
N PRO A 36 16.81 -8.07 2.28
CA PRO A 36 16.95 -9.43 1.73
C PRO A 36 15.65 -10.02 1.15
N GLU A 37 14.50 -9.65 1.70
CA GLU A 37 13.18 -10.09 1.22
C GLU A 37 12.90 -9.53 -0.19
N LEU A 38 13.33 -8.29 -0.44
CA LEU A 38 13.17 -7.63 -1.74
C LEU A 38 14.01 -8.25 -2.86
N GLY A 39 15.00 -9.08 -2.53
CA GLY A 39 15.75 -9.88 -3.50
C GLY A 39 15.03 -11.15 -3.95
N ILE A 40 13.95 -11.53 -3.25
CA ILE A 40 13.23 -12.80 -3.44
C ILE A 40 11.80 -12.56 -3.92
N SER A 41 11.14 -11.52 -3.40
CA SER A 41 9.74 -11.18 -3.71
C SER A 41 9.55 -9.68 -3.92
N THR A 42 8.40 -9.29 -4.44
CA THR A 42 8.03 -7.88 -4.55
C THR A 42 7.51 -7.32 -3.22
N ILE A 43 7.44 -5.99 -3.12
CA ILE A 43 6.80 -5.30 -1.99
C ILE A 43 5.32 -5.72 -1.88
N ALA A 44 4.61 -5.86 -3.01
CA ALA A 44 3.21 -6.26 -3.03
C ALA A 44 3.01 -7.68 -2.47
N ASP A 45 3.86 -8.62 -2.85
CA ASP A 45 3.82 -10.00 -2.33
C ASP A 45 4.07 -10.03 -0.81
N ALA A 46 5.09 -9.30 -0.36
CA ALA A 46 5.46 -9.19 1.04
C ALA A 46 4.34 -8.61 1.93
N ILE A 47 3.62 -7.59 1.43
CA ILE A 47 2.45 -7.00 2.11
C ILE A 47 1.30 -7.99 2.12
N THR A 48 0.98 -8.60 0.98
CA THR A 48 -0.13 -9.55 0.84
C THR A 48 0.03 -10.72 1.80
N CYS A 49 1.25 -11.27 1.91
CA CYS A 49 1.58 -12.33 2.85
C CYS A 49 1.31 -11.92 4.30
N ARG A 50 1.72 -10.71 4.70
CA ARG A 50 1.52 -10.20 6.07
C ARG A 50 0.05 -9.96 6.42
N VAL A 51 -0.72 -9.37 5.50
CA VAL A 51 -2.16 -9.16 5.69
C VAL A 51 -2.87 -10.51 5.81
N ALA A 52 -2.59 -11.45 4.91
CA ALA A 52 -3.17 -12.79 4.96
C ALA A 52 -2.80 -13.54 6.25
N ALA A 53 -1.55 -13.43 6.72
CA ALA A 53 -1.12 -14.03 7.98
C ALA A 53 -1.81 -13.40 9.21
N GLN A 54 -2.13 -12.11 9.15
CA GLN A 54 -2.85 -11.42 10.23
C GLN A 54 -4.35 -11.77 10.26
N ASP A 55 -4.98 -11.83 9.09
CA ASP A 55 -6.42 -12.14 8.95
C ASP A 55 -6.75 -13.62 9.19
N ALA A 56 -5.74 -14.48 9.22
CA ALA A 56 -5.89 -15.92 9.50
C ALA A 56 -6.08 -16.27 10.99
N VAL A 57 -6.15 -15.27 11.88
CA VAL A 57 -6.23 -15.41 13.35
C VAL A 57 -7.54 -14.83 13.88
#